data_AF-A0A0N0U654-F1
#
_entry.id   AF-A0A0N0U654-F1
#
_cell.length_a   1.000
_cell.length_b   1.000
_cell.length_c   1.000
_cell.angle_alpha   90.00
_cell.angle_beta   90.00
_cell.angle_gamma   90.00
#
_symmetry.space_group_name_H-M   'P 1'
#
loop_
_entity.id
_entity.type
_entity.pdbx_description
1 polymer ?
#
loop_
_entity_poly.entity_id
_entity_poly.type
_entity_poly.pdbx_seq_one_letter_code
_entity_poly.pdbx_strand_id
1 'polypeptide(L)'
;MSRLVTLLDDQLLTTQTRISIELERIENLAVTSATSREDSDLTSSGYTLVLLIIPRFNSDFLSLHSFPRGKDNVYQKGNVCQKETLRPFSYAEEDKQTGKRENYLDWDNYFMAMAFLSAKRSKDPVTQVGACIVNEEKQIVSVGYNGMPTGCSDDIFPWSKDSVDPLERKTFYVCHAEVNAILNRNCYSLKDCIMYVSLFPCNECAKVIIQSGIKSVKYVSDKYAEKEKTQAAKRMFDAAGVTYSKYSPTCEKLMIDFTEINSAENKEISDEDEIEMKLEKFSIV
;
A
#
# COMPACT_ATOMS: atom_id res chain seq x y z
N MET A 1 30.78 28.97 -14.56
CA MET A 1 29.99 29.04 -13.31
C MET A 1 29.04 30.24 -13.26
N SER A 2 29.48 31.48 -13.51
CA SER A 2 28.61 32.68 -13.44
C SER A 2 27.34 32.66 -14.34
N ARG A 3 27.38 32.05 -15.53
CA ARG A 3 26.20 31.89 -16.42
C ARG A 3 25.18 30.83 -15.97
N LEU A 4 25.59 29.87 -15.14
CA LEU A 4 24.71 28.78 -14.68
C LEU A 4 23.91 29.20 -13.43
N VAL A 5 24.50 30.05 -12.58
CA VAL A 5 23.84 30.64 -11.41
C VAL A 5 22.72 31.58 -11.86
N THR A 6 22.98 32.45 -12.84
CA THR A 6 21.98 33.37 -13.40
C THR A 6 20.79 32.67 -14.06
N LEU A 7 21.04 31.54 -14.76
CA LEU A 7 19.97 30.73 -15.35
C LEU A 7 19.09 30.03 -14.29
N LEU A 8 19.69 29.59 -13.18
CA LEU A 8 18.95 28.98 -12.07
C LEU A 8 18.13 30.02 -11.29
N ASP A 9 18.70 31.22 -11.09
CA ASP A 9 18.02 32.34 -10.44
C ASP A 9 16.82 32.82 -11.27
N ASP A 10 16.97 32.94 -12.60
CA ASP A 10 15.87 33.28 -13.51
C ASP A 10 14.76 32.22 -13.49
N GLN A 11 15.11 30.92 -13.49
CA GLN A 11 14.09 29.86 -13.40
C GLN A 11 13.38 29.83 -12.05
N LEU A 12 14.09 30.10 -10.95
CA LEU A 12 13.51 30.16 -9.62
C LEU A 12 12.56 31.35 -9.49
N LEU A 13 12.95 32.52 -10.01
CA LEU A 13 12.12 33.72 -10.02
C LEU A 13 10.86 33.52 -10.88
N THR A 14 11.01 32.91 -12.07
CA THR A 14 9.87 32.58 -12.94
C THR A 14 8.89 31.61 -12.29
N THR A 15 9.40 30.66 -11.50
CA THR A 15 8.58 29.67 -10.77
C THR A 15 7.85 30.32 -9.59
N GLN A 16 8.52 31.20 -8.84
CA GLN A 16 7.91 31.98 -7.76
C GLN A 16 6.79 32.88 -8.26
N THR A 17 7.00 33.60 -9.38
CA THR A 17 5.96 34.45 -9.98
C THR A 17 4.74 33.63 -10.42
N ARG A 18 4.94 32.43 -10.99
CA ARG A 18 3.83 31.55 -11.38
C ARG A 18 3.02 31.03 -10.19
N ILE A 19 3.69 30.70 -9.09
CA ILE A 19 3.02 30.28 -7.84
C ILE A 19 2.21 31.44 -7.25
N SER A 20 2.76 32.66 -7.22
CA SER A 20 2.04 33.84 -6.73
C SER A 20 0.78 34.14 -7.54
N ILE A 21 0.84 34.03 -8.87
CA ILE A 21 -0.33 34.26 -9.74
C ILE A 21 -1.42 33.21 -9.51
N GLU A 22 -1.07 31.94 -9.35
CA GLU A 22 -2.08 30.90 -9.09
C GLU A 22 -2.66 30.97 -7.67
N LEU A 23 -1.89 31.40 -6.67
CA LEU A 23 -2.41 31.68 -5.34
C LEU A 23 -3.42 32.84 -5.35
N GLU A 24 -3.11 33.93 -6.06
CA GLU A 24 -4.02 35.08 -6.22
C GLU A 24 -5.29 34.69 -6.99
N ARG A 25 -5.19 33.75 -7.94
CA ARG A 25 -6.34 33.20 -8.67
C ARG A 25 -7.22 32.31 -7.79
N ILE A 26 -6.63 31.50 -6.91
CA ILE A 26 -7.35 30.67 -5.95
C ILE A 26 -8.06 31.54 -4.90
N GLU A 27 -7.40 32.59 -4.39
CA GLU A 27 -8.01 33.54 -3.46
C GLU A 27 -9.21 34.26 -4.08
N ASN A 28 -9.07 34.74 -5.33
CA ASN A 28 -10.17 35.39 -6.04
C ASN A 28 -11.34 34.43 -6.32
N LEU A 29 -11.08 33.16 -6.66
CA LEU A 29 -12.14 32.14 -6.82
C LEU A 29 -12.88 31.87 -5.49
N ALA A 30 -12.16 31.83 -4.37
CA ALA A 30 -12.77 31.67 -3.05
C ALA A 30 -13.68 32.85 -2.68
N VAL A 31 -13.24 34.10 -2.95
CA VAL A 31 -14.04 35.32 -2.71
C VAL A 31 -15.27 35.39 -3.62
N THR A 32 -15.15 34.96 -4.87
CA THR A 32 -16.28 34.94 -5.82
C THR A 32 -17.34 33.90 -5.42
N SER A 33 -16.92 32.77 -4.85
CA SER A 33 -17.85 31.74 -4.34
C SER A 33 -18.59 32.13 -3.05
N ALA A 34 -18.00 33.04 -2.26
CA ALA A 34 -18.59 33.54 -1.03
C ALA A 34 -19.61 34.66 -1.28
N THR A 35 -19.49 35.40 -2.39
CA THR A 35 -20.38 36.53 -2.73
C THR A 35 -21.61 36.12 -3.54
N SER A 36 -21.68 34.89 -4.04
CA SER A 36 -22.83 34.35 -4.79
C SER A 36 -23.80 33.51 -3.96
N ARG A 37 -23.70 33.55 -2.62
CA ARG A 37 -24.59 32.82 -1.69
C ARG A 37 -25.08 33.74 -0.58
N GLU A 38 -25.86 34.75 -0.95
CA GLU A 38 -26.85 35.35 -0.06
C GLU A 38 -28.23 34.97 -0.62
N ASP A 39 -28.77 33.86 -0.14
CA ASP A 39 -30.19 33.71 0.21
C ASP A 39 -30.52 32.24 0.55
N SER A 40 -31.30 32.10 1.62
CA SER A 40 -31.92 30.89 2.19
C SER A 40 -31.06 29.99 3.10
N ASP A 41 -31.32 30.15 4.40
CA ASP A 41 -31.39 29.15 5.47
C ASP A 41 -30.57 27.86 5.31
N LEU A 42 -29.55 27.69 6.15
CA LEU A 42 -29.30 26.40 6.79
C LEU A 42 -28.41 26.56 8.04
N THR A 43 -28.99 26.21 9.19
CA THR A 43 -28.28 25.95 10.43
C THR A 43 -27.53 24.61 10.36
N SER A 44 -26.40 24.56 11.06
CA SER A 44 -25.62 23.36 11.45
C SER A 44 -24.50 22.87 10.51
N SER A 45 -23.33 22.66 11.14
CA SER A 45 -22.15 21.90 10.71
C SER A 45 -21.04 22.64 9.93
N GLY A 46 -20.19 23.34 10.69
CA GLY A 46 -18.77 23.01 10.80
C GLY A 46 -17.91 22.99 9.54
N TYR A 47 -17.33 24.14 9.18
CA TYR A 47 -16.10 24.21 8.41
C TYR A 47 -15.03 24.94 9.24
N THR A 48 -14.20 24.19 9.95
CA THR A 48 -12.96 24.70 10.53
C THR A 48 -11.92 24.78 9.41
N LEU A 49 -11.68 25.99 8.90
CA LEU A 49 -10.61 26.27 7.95
C LEU A 49 -9.27 26.21 8.69
N VAL A 50 -8.51 25.12 8.50
CA VAL A 50 -7.14 25.00 9.03
C VAL A 50 -6.19 25.76 8.10
N LEU A 51 -5.84 27.00 8.46
CA LEU A 51 -4.70 27.70 7.86
C LEU A 51 -3.40 27.02 8.31
N LEU A 52 -2.77 26.26 7.41
CA LEU A 52 -1.39 25.80 7.57
C LEU A 52 -0.44 26.98 7.39
N ILE A 53 0.10 27.48 8.51
CA ILE A 53 1.22 28.42 8.54
C ILE A 53 2.47 27.65 8.07
N ILE A 54 2.95 27.95 6.85
CA ILE A 54 4.24 27.44 6.36
C ILE A 54 5.36 28.27 7.03
N PRO A 55 6.28 27.67 7.81
CA PRO A 55 7.41 28.41 8.34
C PRO A 55 8.42 28.70 7.22
N ARG A 56 8.85 29.96 7.11
CA ARG A 56 9.96 30.39 6.25
C ARG A 56 11.24 29.64 6.65
N PHE A 57 11.82 28.88 5.72
CA PHE A 57 13.16 28.33 5.87
C PHE A 57 14.19 29.46 5.82
N ASN A 58 14.95 29.61 6.91
CA ASN A 58 16.16 30.41 6.97
C ASN A 58 17.35 29.47 6.68
N SER A 59 18.16 29.82 5.69
CA SER A 59 19.41 29.14 5.37
C SER A 59 20.50 29.58 6.32
N ASP A 60 20.99 28.70 7.20
CA ASP A 60 22.33 28.75 7.80
C ASP A 60 22.51 27.54 8.72
N PHE A 61 23.16 26.46 8.26
CA PHE A 61 23.98 25.59 9.11
C PHE A 61 24.76 24.56 8.27
N LEU A 62 26.01 24.90 7.92
CA LEU A 62 27.06 23.95 7.55
C LEU A 62 28.16 24.09 8.60
N SER A 63 28.41 23.05 9.39
CA SER A 63 29.71 22.87 10.04
C SER A 63 29.94 21.39 10.39
N LEU A 64 30.92 20.79 9.69
CA LEU A 64 31.51 19.50 10.00
C LEU A 64 32.25 19.56 11.34
N HIS A 65 32.13 18.53 12.19
CA HIS A 65 33.11 18.23 13.23
C HIS A 65 33.58 16.77 13.15
N SER A 66 34.88 16.63 12.93
CA SER A 66 35.66 15.40 12.82
C SER A 66 36.00 14.84 14.22
N PHE A 67 35.90 13.53 14.41
CA PHE A 67 36.38 12.83 15.62
C PHE A 67 37.73 12.13 15.37
N PRO A 68 38.72 12.21 16.29
CA PRO A 68 40.00 11.53 16.15
C PRO A 68 40.01 10.11 16.76
N ARG A 69 40.84 9.24 16.16
CA ARG A 69 41.18 7.86 16.59
C ARG A 69 42.38 7.84 17.54
N GLY A 70 42.42 6.83 18.42
CA GLY A 70 43.62 6.29 19.08
C GLY A 70 43.26 5.64 20.42
N LYS A 71 43.93 4.63 20.96
CA LYS A 71 45.05 3.76 20.58
C LYS A 71 45.03 2.57 21.54
N ASP A 72 45.67 1.49 21.12
CA ASP A 72 45.88 0.22 21.81
C ASP A 72 46.48 0.33 23.22
N ASN A 73 46.23 -0.67 24.08
CA ASN A 73 47.21 -1.12 25.06
C ASN A 73 47.09 -2.62 25.40
N VAL A 74 48.27 -3.24 25.41
CA VAL A 74 48.57 -4.67 25.48
C VAL A 74 49.14 -4.99 26.88
N TYR A 75 48.61 -6.06 27.48
CA TYR A 75 49.18 -7.02 28.46
C TYR A 75 50.10 -6.58 29.62
N GLN A 76 49.86 -7.14 30.81
CA GLN A 76 50.83 -8.04 31.48
C GLN A 76 50.22 -8.95 32.57
N LYS A 77 50.89 -10.09 32.77
CA LYS A 77 50.55 -11.32 33.51
C LYS A 77 50.67 -11.20 35.03
N GLY A 78 49.95 -12.06 35.78
CA GLY A 78 50.38 -12.47 37.12
C GLY A 78 49.39 -13.27 37.97
N ASN A 79 49.62 -14.58 38.03
CA ASN A 79 49.42 -15.52 39.15
C ASN A 79 48.06 -16.23 39.38
N VAL A 80 48.23 -17.56 39.52
CA VAL A 80 47.27 -18.64 39.67
C VAL A 80 46.91 -18.81 41.15
N CYS A 81 45.62 -18.90 41.46
CA CYS A 81 45.11 -19.55 42.66
C CYS A 81 43.88 -20.37 42.26
N GLN A 82 44.00 -21.70 42.35
CA GLN A 82 42.90 -22.63 42.10
C GLN A 82 41.84 -22.42 43.18
N LYS A 83 40.66 -21.93 42.79
CA LYS A 83 39.46 -21.97 43.61
C LYS A 83 38.40 -22.80 42.91
N GLU A 84 37.85 -23.69 43.72
CA GLU A 84 36.82 -24.69 43.48
C GLU A 84 35.81 -24.33 42.39
N THR A 85 35.61 -25.27 41.46
CA THR A 85 34.55 -25.28 40.45
C THR A 85 33.18 -25.24 41.11
N LEU A 86 32.67 -24.03 41.37
CA LEU A 86 31.25 -23.78 41.38
C LEU A 86 30.77 -23.88 39.93
N ARG A 87 29.89 -24.85 39.64
CA ARG A 87 29.20 -24.89 38.34
C ARG A 87 28.51 -23.54 38.17
N PRO A 88 28.76 -22.80 37.07
CA PRO A 88 28.01 -21.58 36.84
C PRO A 88 26.54 -21.99 36.71
N PHE A 89 25.70 -21.38 37.54
CA PHE A 89 24.27 -21.33 37.30
C PHE A 89 24.13 -20.69 35.93
N SER A 90 23.83 -21.49 34.91
CA SER A 90 23.64 -20.98 33.56
C SER A 90 22.36 -20.16 33.61
N TYR A 91 22.50 -18.85 33.81
CA TYR A 91 21.48 -17.92 33.36
C TYR A 91 21.31 -18.22 31.88
N ALA A 92 20.15 -18.74 31.50
CA ALA A 92 19.72 -18.71 30.12
C ALA A 92 19.79 -17.24 29.73
N GLU A 93 20.79 -16.87 28.92
CA GLU A 93 20.79 -15.56 28.29
C GLU A 93 19.53 -15.53 27.45
N GLU A 94 18.55 -14.74 27.87
CA GLU A 94 17.45 -14.36 26.98
C GLU A 94 18.10 -13.79 25.73
N ASP A 95 17.98 -14.53 24.63
CA ASP A 95 18.55 -14.15 23.35
C ASP A 95 17.87 -12.84 22.91
N LYS A 96 18.51 -11.72 23.26
CA LYS A 96 18.06 -10.39 22.84
C LYS A 96 18.21 -10.38 21.32
N GLN A 97 17.08 -10.51 20.64
CA GLN A 97 16.99 -10.41 19.18
C GLN A 97 17.58 -9.05 18.73
N THR A 98 18.85 -9.04 18.35
CA THR A 98 19.58 -7.84 17.90
C THR A 98 19.61 -7.70 16.38
N GLY A 99 19.17 -8.74 15.66
CA GLY A 99 19.16 -8.81 14.20
C GLY A 99 17.81 -8.51 13.55
N LYS A 100 17.82 -8.26 12.23
CA LYS A 100 16.62 -8.15 11.41
C LYS A 100 15.83 -9.47 11.48
N ARG A 101 14.49 -9.36 11.58
CA ARG A 101 13.57 -10.50 11.47
C ARG A 101 13.82 -11.29 10.17
N GLU A 102 13.74 -12.62 10.24
CA GLU A 102 13.92 -13.48 9.05
C GLU A 102 12.60 -13.78 8.34
N ASN A 103 11.48 -13.87 9.06
CA ASN A 103 10.15 -14.21 8.52
C ASN A 103 9.34 -12.96 8.06
N TYR A 104 9.99 -11.93 7.54
CA TYR A 104 9.31 -10.76 6.97
C TYR A 104 8.79 -11.04 5.56
N LEU A 105 7.71 -10.34 5.19
CA LEU A 105 7.07 -10.50 3.90
C LEU A 105 7.94 -9.88 2.79
N ASP A 106 8.20 -10.63 1.72
CA ASP A 106 8.80 -10.06 0.52
C ASP A 106 7.78 -9.18 -0.22
N TRP A 107 8.29 -8.40 -1.18
CA TRP A 107 7.51 -7.42 -1.90
C TRP A 107 6.37 -8.02 -2.74
N ASP A 108 6.61 -9.13 -3.43
CA ASP A 108 5.59 -9.72 -4.30
C ASP A 108 4.44 -10.29 -3.47
N ASN A 109 4.78 -10.98 -2.37
CA ASN A 109 3.78 -11.42 -1.40
C ASN A 109 3.01 -10.25 -0.77
N TYR A 110 3.69 -9.18 -0.42
CA TYR A 110 3.05 -7.98 0.15
C TYR A 110 2.05 -7.35 -0.82
N PHE A 111 2.47 -7.07 -2.06
CA PHE A 111 1.58 -6.43 -3.04
C PHE A 111 0.44 -7.33 -3.48
N MET A 112 0.69 -8.63 -3.61
CA MET A 112 -0.39 -9.58 -3.88
C MET A 112 -1.36 -9.69 -2.70
N ALA A 113 -0.86 -9.72 -1.46
CA ALA A 113 -1.71 -9.68 -0.27
C ALA A 113 -2.58 -8.41 -0.22
N MET A 114 -2.03 -7.25 -0.60
CA MET A 114 -2.81 -6.01 -0.71
C MET A 114 -3.94 -6.11 -1.75
N ALA A 115 -3.71 -6.78 -2.88
CA ALA A 115 -4.77 -7.04 -3.86
C ALA A 115 -5.86 -7.94 -3.27
N PHE A 116 -5.51 -9.03 -2.57
CA PHE A 116 -6.50 -9.90 -1.91
C PHE A 116 -7.23 -9.23 -0.75
N LEU A 117 -6.54 -8.41 0.05
CA LEU A 117 -7.15 -7.63 1.12
C LEU A 117 -8.15 -6.62 0.55
N SER A 118 -7.79 -5.95 -0.56
CA SER A 118 -8.69 -5.05 -1.26
C SER A 118 -9.94 -5.78 -1.79
N ALA A 119 -9.77 -7.00 -2.31
CA ALA A 119 -10.89 -7.84 -2.75
C ALA A 119 -11.93 -8.07 -1.65
N LYS A 120 -11.53 -8.11 -0.37
CA LYS A 120 -12.46 -8.27 0.77
C LYS A 120 -13.45 -7.11 0.93
N ARG A 121 -13.25 -5.98 0.25
CA ARG A 121 -14.21 -4.88 0.20
C ARG A 121 -15.31 -5.05 -0.85
N SER A 122 -15.15 -5.96 -1.82
CA SER A 122 -16.17 -6.24 -2.84
C SER A 122 -17.44 -6.79 -2.20
N LYS A 123 -18.59 -6.20 -2.57
CA LYS A 123 -19.92 -6.69 -2.19
C LYS A 123 -20.52 -7.70 -3.17
N ASP A 124 -19.83 -8.00 -4.27
CA ASP A 124 -20.24 -9.05 -5.21
C ASP A 124 -20.33 -10.40 -4.46
N PRO A 125 -21.49 -11.08 -4.45
CA PRO A 125 -21.68 -12.32 -3.68
C PRO A 125 -20.99 -13.54 -4.31
N VAL A 126 -20.57 -13.46 -5.57
CA VAL A 126 -20.07 -14.60 -6.36
C VAL A 126 -18.57 -14.53 -6.57
N THR A 127 -18.04 -13.35 -6.83
CA THR A 127 -16.62 -13.20 -7.21
C THR A 127 -16.06 -11.90 -6.66
N GLN A 128 -15.08 -12.02 -5.77
CA GLN A 128 -14.37 -10.88 -5.20
C GLN A 128 -12.96 -10.86 -5.81
N VAL A 129 -12.70 -9.84 -6.62
CA VAL A 129 -11.43 -9.57 -7.28
C VAL A 129 -10.87 -8.28 -6.71
N GLY A 130 -9.58 -8.29 -6.42
CA GLY A 130 -8.84 -7.08 -6.08
C GLY A 130 -7.60 -6.92 -6.94
N ALA A 131 -7.16 -5.67 -7.04
CA ALA A 131 -5.99 -5.23 -7.78
C ALA A 131 -5.20 -4.19 -6.96
N CYS A 132 -3.88 -4.20 -7.12
CA CYS A 132 -2.94 -3.27 -6.50
C CYS A 132 -1.94 -2.80 -7.57
N ILE A 133 -1.74 -1.50 -7.70
CA ILE A 133 -0.81 -0.91 -8.67
C ILE A 133 0.37 -0.30 -7.92
N VAL A 134 1.58 -0.63 -8.38
CA VAL A 134 2.84 -0.30 -7.73
C VAL A 134 3.79 0.33 -8.75
N ASN A 135 4.49 1.39 -8.36
CA ASN A 135 5.52 2.03 -9.20
C ASN A 135 6.89 1.33 -9.05
N GLU A 136 7.88 1.82 -9.79
CA GLU A 136 9.25 1.28 -9.80
C GLU A 136 9.95 1.43 -8.43
N GLU A 137 9.57 2.46 -7.66
CA GLU A 137 10.04 2.70 -6.29
C GLU A 137 9.37 1.80 -5.25
N LYS A 138 8.55 0.82 -5.66
CA LYS A 138 7.81 -0.12 -4.78
C LYS A 138 6.80 0.58 -3.86
N GLN A 139 6.24 1.69 -4.32
CA GLN A 139 5.17 2.41 -3.63
C GLN A 139 3.83 2.00 -4.21
N ILE A 140 2.86 1.74 -3.33
CA ILE A 140 1.48 1.51 -3.75
C ILE A 140 0.91 2.83 -4.23
N VAL A 141 0.59 2.88 -5.51
CA VAL A 141 -0.03 4.02 -6.17
C VAL A 141 -1.55 3.98 -6.01
N SER A 142 -2.12 2.78 -6.10
CA SER A 142 -3.55 2.59 -5.92
C SER A 142 -3.93 1.14 -5.66
N VAL A 143 -5.16 0.99 -5.18
CA VAL A 143 -5.83 -0.29 -5.03
C VAL A 143 -7.25 -0.21 -5.58
N GLY A 144 -7.78 -1.35 -5.99
CA GLY A 144 -9.14 -1.47 -6.50
C GLY A 144 -9.74 -2.83 -6.19
N TYR A 145 -11.05 -2.87 -6.16
CA TYR A 145 -11.86 -4.08 -6.07
C TYR A 145 -13.08 -3.94 -6.97
N ASN A 146 -13.71 -5.04 -7.36
CA ASN A 146 -14.91 -4.97 -8.20
C ASN A 146 -16.14 -4.50 -7.40
N GLY A 147 -16.92 -3.61 -7.99
CA GLY A 147 -18.08 -3.00 -7.33
C GLY A 147 -18.90 -2.14 -8.28
N MET A 148 -20.02 -1.62 -7.80
CA MET A 148 -20.82 -0.66 -8.57
C MET A 148 -20.08 0.66 -8.76
N PRO A 149 -20.42 1.47 -9.78
CA PRO A 149 -19.84 2.80 -9.97
C PRO A 149 -20.14 3.70 -8.77
N THR A 150 -19.31 4.72 -8.57
CA THR A 150 -19.53 5.71 -7.50
C THR A 150 -20.90 6.36 -7.63
N GLY A 151 -21.67 6.37 -6.54
CA GLY A 151 -23.03 6.90 -6.50
C GLY A 151 -24.12 5.88 -6.86
N CYS A 152 -23.76 4.71 -7.39
CA CYS A 152 -24.70 3.60 -7.58
C CYS A 152 -24.72 2.74 -6.31
N SER A 153 -25.87 2.65 -5.64
CA SER A 153 -26.01 1.84 -4.42
C SER A 153 -25.95 0.35 -4.75
N ASP A 154 -25.10 -0.38 -4.04
CA ASP A 154 -25.01 -1.84 -4.10
C ASP A 154 -26.30 -2.55 -3.63
N ASP A 155 -27.21 -1.85 -2.94
CA ASP A 155 -28.49 -2.39 -2.47
C ASP A 155 -29.62 -2.19 -3.48
N ILE A 156 -29.42 -1.31 -4.48
CA ILE A 156 -30.42 -0.96 -5.50
C ILE A 156 -30.09 -1.68 -6.82
N PHE A 157 -28.81 -1.73 -7.20
CA PHE A 157 -28.39 -2.31 -8.48
C PHE A 157 -28.24 -3.85 -8.39
N PRO A 158 -28.51 -4.57 -9.49
CA PRO A 158 -28.58 -6.03 -9.46
C PRO A 158 -27.20 -6.69 -9.39
N TRP A 159 -27.10 -7.77 -8.60
CA TRP A 159 -25.90 -8.62 -8.50
C TRP A 159 -25.98 -9.93 -9.30
N SER A 160 -27.12 -10.22 -9.91
CA SER A 160 -27.37 -11.45 -10.66
C SER A 160 -26.53 -11.49 -11.95
N LYS A 161 -26.05 -12.67 -12.33
CA LYS A 161 -25.35 -12.88 -13.63
C LYS A 161 -26.31 -13.35 -14.72
N ASP A 162 -27.32 -14.11 -14.35
CA ASP A 162 -28.04 -15.01 -15.26
C ASP A 162 -29.50 -14.58 -15.50
N SER A 163 -29.85 -13.32 -15.19
CA SER A 163 -31.18 -12.80 -15.50
C SER A 163 -31.46 -12.83 -17.00
N VAL A 164 -32.70 -13.10 -17.40
CA VAL A 164 -33.08 -13.03 -18.82
C VAL A 164 -33.04 -11.58 -19.31
N ASP A 165 -33.48 -10.64 -18.48
CA ASP A 165 -33.36 -9.20 -18.74
C ASP A 165 -31.91 -8.74 -18.56
N PRO A 166 -31.25 -8.19 -19.60
CA PRO A 166 -29.91 -7.63 -19.48
C PRO A 166 -29.78 -6.53 -18.42
N LEU A 167 -30.82 -5.73 -18.17
CA LEU A 167 -30.81 -4.67 -17.16
C LEU A 167 -30.83 -5.20 -15.73
N GLU A 168 -31.17 -6.47 -15.55
CA GLU A 168 -31.10 -7.17 -14.27
C GLU A 168 -29.80 -7.98 -14.12
N ARG A 169 -28.82 -7.77 -15.02
CA ARG A 169 -27.49 -8.40 -14.96
C ARG A 169 -26.45 -7.43 -14.45
N LYS A 170 -25.69 -7.86 -13.44
CA LYS A 170 -24.58 -7.08 -12.89
C LYS A 170 -23.49 -6.74 -13.90
N THR A 171 -23.34 -7.53 -14.96
CA THR A 171 -22.30 -7.35 -15.98
C THR A 171 -22.39 -6.03 -16.73
N PHE A 172 -23.55 -5.35 -16.65
CA PHE A 172 -23.76 -4.03 -17.24
C PHE A 172 -23.32 -2.88 -16.33
N TYR A 173 -23.23 -3.12 -15.02
CA TYR A 173 -23.01 -2.06 -14.02
C TYR A 173 -21.67 -2.19 -13.31
N VAL A 174 -21.23 -3.42 -13.02
CA VAL A 174 -20.04 -3.66 -12.19
C VAL A 174 -18.77 -3.20 -12.89
N CYS A 175 -18.04 -2.31 -12.21
CA CYS A 175 -16.67 -1.97 -12.55
C CYS A 175 -15.74 -3.07 -12.02
N HIS A 176 -14.80 -3.50 -12.87
CA HIS A 176 -13.77 -4.46 -12.50
C HIS A 176 -12.71 -3.85 -11.58
N ALA A 177 -12.00 -4.69 -10.84
CA ALA A 177 -10.98 -4.26 -9.88
C ALA A 177 -9.84 -3.48 -10.55
N GLU A 178 -9.43 -3.92 -11.73
CA GLU A 178 -8.35 -3.34 -12.53
C GLU A 178 -8.70 -1.91 -12.97
N VAL A 179 -9.94 -1.71 -13.43
CA VAL A 179 -10.45 -0.40 -13.85
C VAL A 179 -10.53 0.52 -12.64
N ASN A 180 -11.10 0.05 -11.53
CA ASN A 180 -11.19 0.84 -10.30
C ASN A 180 -9.79 1.20 -9.76
N ALA A 181 -8.82 0.29 -9.80
CA ALA A 181 -7.45 0.60 -9.39
C ALA A 181 -6.82 1.70 -10.25
N ILE A 182 -7.01 1.66 -11.57
CA ILE A 182 -6.50 2.70 -12.49
C ILE A 182 -7.16 4.06 -12.24
N LEU A 183 -8.47 4.07 -11.98
CA LEU A 183 -9.25 5.29 -11.72
C LEU A 183 -8.97 5.89 -10.34
N ASN A 184 -8.67 5.07 -9.34
CA ASN A 184 -8.40 5.50 -7.96
C ASN A 184 -6.96 6.00 -7.72
N ARG A 185 -6.15 6.16 -8.78
CA ARG A 185 -4.74 6.53 -8.63
C ARG A 185 -4.56 7.90 -7.96
N ASN A 186 -3.61 7.97 -7.04
CA ASN A 186 -3.19 9.21 -6.39
C ASN A 186 -2.00 9.88 -7.11
N CYS A 187 -1.57 9.34 -8.25
CA CYS A 187 -0.46 9.86 -9.03
C CYS A 187 -0.93 10.31 -10.44
N TYR A 188 -0.08 11.11 -11.08
CA TYR A 188 -0.34 11.58 -12.44
C TYR A 188 -0.25 10.45 -13.49
N SER A 189 0.75 9.58 -13.36
CA SER A 189 1.12 8.60 -14.39
C SER A 189 1.22 7.18 -13.82
N LEU A 190 0.62 6.21 -14.52
CA LEU A 190 0.80 4.78 -14.28
C LEU A 190 1.81 4.15 -15.23
N LYS A 191 2.56 4.98 -15.97
CA LYS A 191 3.61 4.53 -16.86
C LYS A 191 4.62 3.68 -16.09
N ASP A 192 5.01 2.56 -16.69
CA ASP A 192 6.05 1.64 -16.17
C ASP A 192 5.68 0.97 -14.83
N CYS A 193 4.44 1.15 -14.35
CA CYS A 193 3.93 0.49 -13.15
C CYS A 193 3.65 -1.00 -13.37
N ILE A 194 3.53 -1.72 -12.25
CA ILE A 194 3.15 -3.14 -12.17
C ILE A 194 1.78 -3.25 -11.51
N MET A 195 0.86 -4.00 -12.12
CA MET A 195 -0.43 -4.36 -11.53
C MET A 195 -0.37 -5.78 -10.95
N TYR A 196 -0.65 -5.92 -9.66
CA TYR A 196 -0.91 -7.20 -8.99
C TYR A 196 -2.41 -7.42 -8.95
N VAL A 197 -2.89 -8.57 -9.43
CA VAL A 197 -4.33 -8.86 -9.52
C VAL A 197 -4.65 -10.30 -9.15
N SER A 198 -5.73 -10.51 -8.42
CA SER A 198 -6.15 -11.85 -7.98
C SER A 198 -6.62 -12.77 -9.14
N LEU A 199 -7.15 -12.21 -10.23
CA LEU A 199 -7.64 -12.92 -11.41
C LEU A 199 -7.12 -12.27 -12.69
N PHE A 200 -6.77 -13.07 -13.70
CA PHE A 200 -6.26 -12.57 -14.97
C PHE A 200 -7.24 -11.57 -15.63
N PRO A 201 -6.78 -10.40 -16.13
CA PRO A 201 -7.65 -9.36 -16.66
C PRO A 201 -8.44 -9.79 -17.90
N CYS A 202 -9.69 -9.33 -18.00
CA CYS A 202 -10.47 -9.50 -19.23
C CYS A 202 -9.99 -8.55 -20.34
N ASN A 203 -10.49 -8.73 -21.57
CA ASN A 203 -10.13 -7.89 -22.72
C ASN A 203 -10.43 -6.40 -22.49
N GLU A 204 -11.54 -6.05 -21.84
CA GLU A 204 -11.85 -4.64 -21.56
C GLU A 204 -10.87 -4.02 -20.56
N CYS A 205 -10.50 -4.77 -19.51
CA CYS A 205 -9.49 -4.32 -18.55
C CYS A 205 -8.11 -4.21 -19.21
N ALA A 206 -7.75 -5.15 -20.09
CA ALA A 206 -6.49 -5.11 -20.82
C ALA A 206 -6.35 -3.82 -21.66
N LYS A 207 -7.42 -3.36 -22.32
CA LYS A 207 -7.40 -2.07 -23.05
C LYS A 207 -7.03 -0.92 -22.12
N VAL A 208 -7.67 -0.83 -20.94
CA VAL A 208 -7.43 0.26 -19.99
C VAL A 208 -6.03 0.17 -19.39
N ILE A 209 -5.57 -1.04 -19.03
CA ILE A 209 -4.21 -1.30 -18.55
C ILE A 209 -3.17 -0.79 -19.55
N ILE A 210 -3.29 -1.20 -20.83
CA ILE A 210 -2.38 -0.76 -21.90
C ILE A 210 -2.41 0.77 -22.05
N GLN A 211 -3.60 1.37 -22.16
CA GLN A 211 -3.74 2.81 -22.37
C GLN A 211 -3.25 3.66 -21.18
N SER A 212 -3.24 3.09 -19.97
CA SER A 212 -2.71 3.75 -18.78
C SER A 212 -1.18 3.74 -18.67
N GLY A 213 -0.49 2.95 -19.50
CA GLY A 213 0.97 2.85 -19.51
C GLY A 213 1.56 1.79 -18.56
N ILE A 214 0.73 0.99 -17.91
CA ILE A 214 1.18 -0.13 -17.05
C ILE A 214 1.96 -1.14 -17.90
N LYS A 215 3.14 -1.53 -17.43
CA LYS A 215 4.08 -2.36 -18.21
C LYS A 215 4.09 -3.83 -17.82
N SER A 216 3.58 -4.16 -16.63
CA SER A 216 3.53 -5.55 -16.16
C SER A 216 2.27 -5.87 -15.36
N VAL A 217 1.78 -7.11 -15.52
CA VAL A 217 0.64 -7.65 -14.77
C VAL A 217 1.05 -8.97 -14.11
N LYS A 218 1.06 -9.01 -12.77
CA LYS A 218 1.23 -10.24 -12.00
C LYS A 218 -0.14 -10.74 -11.53
N TYR A 219 -0.49 -11.97 -11.87
CA TYR A 219 -1.82 -12.53 -11.57
C TYR A 219 -1.77 -13.87 -10.83
N VAL A 220 -2.74 -14.17 -9.97
CA VAL A 220 -2.79 -15.48 -9.28
C VAL A 220 -3.53 -16.53 -10.09
N SER A 221 -4.77 -16.23 -10.48
CA SER A 221 -5.63 -17.18 -11.17
C SER A 221 -5.78 -16.84 -12.65
N ASP A 222 -5.57 -17.83 -13.51
CA ASP A 222 -5.96 -17.79 -14.94
C ASP A 222 -6.98 -18.89 -15.24
N LYS A 223 -7.94 -19.09 -14.33
CA LYS A 223 -8.97 -20.13 -14.44
C LYS A 223 -9.90 -19.98 -15.65
N TYR A 224 -9.82 -18.85 -16.35
CA TYR A 224 -10.59 -18.55 -17.55
C TYR A 224 -9.71 -18.40 -18.79
N ALA A 225 -8.52 -19.00 -18.80
CA ALA A 225 -7.55 -18.94 -19.90
C ALA A 225 -8.19 -19.21 -21.28
N GLU A 226 -9.09 -20.20 -21.34
CA GLU A 226 -9.74 -20.64 -22.58
C GLU A 226 -10.88 -19.74 -23.06
N LYS A 227 -11.31 -18.75 -22.27
CA LYS A 227 -12.35 -17.81 -22.70
C LYS A 227 -11.79 -16.83 -23.73
N GLU A 228 -12.57 -16.54 -24.76
CA GLU A 228 -12.21 -15.59 -25.84
C GLU A 228 -11.77 -14.23 -25.29
N LYS A 229 -12.44 -13.73 -24.24
CA LYS A 229 -12.07 -12.47 -23.56
C LYS A 229 -10.65 -12.52 -22.98
N THR A 230 -10.23 -13.65 -22.44
CA THR A 230 -8.89 -13.85 -21.87
C THR A 230 -7.84 -13.99 -22.97
N GLN A 231 -8.15 -14.75 -24.02
CA GLN A 231 -7.27 -14.91 -25.18
C GLN A 231 -7.05 -13.57 -25.91
N ALA A 232 -8.11 -12.76 -26.07
CA ALA A 232 -8.01 -11.42 -26.63
C ALA A 232 -7.16 -10.49 -25.76
N ALA A 233 -7.28 -10.57 -24.43
CA ALA A 233 -6.42 -9.81 -23.50
C ALA A 233 -4.94 -10.18 -23.67
N LYS A 234 -4.61 -11.48 -23.71
CA LYS A 234 -3.22 -11.97 -23.95
C LYS A 234 -2.67 -11.43 -25.27
N ARG A 235 -3.42 -11.57 -26.37
CA ARG A 235 -3.03 -11.02 -27.69
C ARG A 235 -2.77 -9.52 -27.66
N MET A 236 -3.59 -8.74 -26.94
CA MET A 236 -3.38 -7.29 -26.81
C MET A 236 -2.15 -6.96 -25.96
N PHE A 237 -1.93 -7.67 -24.86
CA PHE A 237 -0.74 -7.49 -24.03
C PHE A 237 0.54 -7.83 -24.80
N ASP A 238 0.55 -8.95 -25.53
CA ASP A 238 1.69 -9.36 -26.37
C ASP A 238 1.99 -8.29 -27.44
N ALA A 239 0.97 -7.78 -28.12
CA ALA A 239 1.11 -6.75 -29.15
C ALA A 239 1.58 -5.39 -28.59
N ALA A 240 1.14 -5.01 -27.40
CA ALA A 240 1.53 -3.77 -26.73
C ALA A 240 2.86 -3.89 -25.95
N GLY A 241 3.42 -5.10 -25.85
CA GLY A 241 4.61 -5.37 -25.03
C GLY A 241 4.35 -5.17 -23.53
N VAL A 242 3.14 -5.43 -23.05
CA VAL A 242 2.83 -5.52 -21.61
C VAL A 242 3.12 -6.95 -21.16
N THR A 243 4.02 -7.10 -20.21
CA THR A 243 4.37 -8.43 -19.69
C THR A 243 3.29 -8.92 -18.74
N TYR A 244 3.02 -10.23 -18.71
CA TYR A 244 2.17 -10.83 -17.70
C TYR A 244 2.78 -12.14 -17.21
N SER A 245 2.71 -12.36 -15.89
CA SER A 245 3.24 -13.57 -15.28
C SER A 245 2.35 -14.06 -14.15
N LYS A 246 2.27 -15.38 -14.01
CA LYS A 246 1.59 -16.00 -12.89
C LYS A 246 2.42 -15.79 -11.62
N TYR A 247 1.79 -15.28 -10.59
CA TYR A 247 2.38 -15.13 -9.27
C TYR A 247 2.59 -16.49 -8.61
N SER A 248 3.78 -16.68 -8.06
CA SER A 248 4.19 -17.87 -7.32
C SER A 248 4.37 -17.49 -5.85
N PRO A 249 3.40 -17.81 -4.97
CA PRO A 249 3.51 -17.48 -3.55
C PRO A 249 4.66 -18.25 -2.90
N THR A 250 5.41 -17.59 -2.02
CA THR A 250 6.29 -18.30 -1.08
C THR A 250 5.54 -18.75 0.18
N CYS A 251 4.37 -18.17 0.45
CA CYS A 251 3.43 -18.59 1.48
C CYS A 251 1.99 -18.66 0.93
N GLU A 252 1.27 -19.75 1.20
CA GLU A 252 -0.11 -19.92 0.70
C GLU A 252 -1.13 -19.02 1.42
N LYS A 253 -0.86 -18.68 2.69
CA LYS A 253 -1.75 -17.89 3.55
C LYS A 253 -0.96 -16.83 4.29
N LEU A 254 -1.54 -15.64 4.38
CA LEU A 254 -1.09 -14.55 5.24
C LEU A 254 -2.20 -14.28 6.26
N MET A 255 -1.86 -14.38 7.54
CA MET A 255 -2.76 -14.02 8.64
C MET A 255 -2.47 -12.57 9.05
N ILE A 256 -3.53 -11.81 9.30
CA ILE A 256 -3.45 -10.46 9.89
C ILE A 256 -4.18 -10.55 11.21
N ASP A 257 -3.44 -10.53 12.31
CA ASP A 257 -3.98 -10.52 13.66
C ASP A 257 -3.77 -9.13 14.28
N PHE A 258 -4.88 -8.45 14.59
CA PHE A 258 -4.85 -7.11 15.17
C PHE A 258 -4.36 -7.11 16.63
N THR A 259 -4.29 -8.26 17.29
CA THR A 259 -3.85 -8.39 18.68
C THR A 259 -2.33 -8.60 18.80
N GLU A 260 -1.64 -9.00 17.71
CA GLU A 260 -0.20 -9.27 17.71
C GLU A 260 0.66 -8.10 18.22
N ILE A 261 0.17 -6.86 18.06
CA ILE A 261 0.87 -5.67 18.55
C ILE A 261 0.95 -5.60 20.09
N ASN A 262 0.00 -6.23 20.80
CA ASN A 262 -0.07 -6.23 22.26
C ASN A 262 0.72 -7.38 22.90
N SER A 263 1.20 -8.35 22.10
CA SER A 263 1.92 -9.54 22.58
C SER A 263 3.21 -9.25 23.34
N ALA A 264 3.73 -8.02 23.27
CA ALA A 264 4.90 -7.60 24.02
C ALA A 264 4.59 -7.17 25.47
N GLU A 265 3.31 -6.91 25.80
CA GLU A 265 2.89 -6.44 27.13
C GLU A 265 2.52 -7.58 28.09
N ASN A 266 2.21 -8.78 27.58
CA ASN A 266 1.84 -9.97 28.38
C ASN A 266 2.95 -11.03 28.39
N LYS A 267 4.16 -10.64 28.78
CA LYS A 267 5.22 -11.58 29.18
C LYS A 267 5.28 -11.81 30.70
N GLU A 268 4.18 -11.55 31.42
CA GLU A 268 3.89 -12.20 32.68
C GLU A 268 2.82 -13.26 32.42
N ILE A 269 3.25 -14.49 32.15
CA ILE A 269 2.36 -15.64 32.26
C ILE A 269 2.33 -16.00 33.74
N SER A 270 1.22 -15.69 34.40
CA SER A 270 0.83 -16.42 35.61
C SER A 270 0.56 -17.87 35.22
N ASP A 271 1.09 -18.81 36.01
CA ASP A 271 1.05 -20.27 35.84
C ASP A 271 -0.37 -20.92 35.75
N GLU A 272 -1.43 -20.14 35.57
CA GLU A 272 -2.82 -20.61 35.55
C GLU A 272 -3.34 -20.95 34.14
N ASP A 273 -2.80 -20.35 33.07
CA ASP A 273 -3.31 -20.57 31.69
C ASP A 273 -2.77 -21.87 31.03
N GLU A 274 -1.71 -22.49 31.57
CA GLU A 274 -1.16 -23.73 31.01
C GLU A 274 -2.01 -24.97 31.36
N ILE A 275 -2.95 -24.84 32.30
CA ILE A 275 -3.80 -25.95 32.77
C ILE A 275 -5.05 -26.09 31.89
N GLU A 276 -5.61 -24.99 31.40
CA GLU A 276 -6.87 -25.03 30.64
C GLU A 276 -6.69 -25.66 29.24
N MET A 277 -5.51 -25.51 28.61
CA MET A 277 -5.18 -26.19 27.34
C MET A 277 -4.94 -27.71 27.47
N LYS A 278 -4.73 -28.25 28.68
CA LYS A 278 -4.51 -29.70 28.89
C LYS A 278 -5.79 -30.47 29.19
N LEU A 279 -6.90 -29.81 29.55
CA LEU A 279 -8.16 -30.47 29.90
C LEU A 279 -9.09 -30.72 28.71
N GLU A 280 -9.00 -29.95 27.62
CA GLU A 280 -9.80 -30.22 26.41
C GLU A 280 -9.29 -31.41 25.57
N LYS A 281 -8.09 -31.92 25.83
CA LYS A 281 -7.56 -33.13 25.16
C LYS A 281 -8.02 -34.46 25.77
N PHE A 282 -8.79 -34.46 26.87
CA PHE A 282 -9.23 -35.68 27.55
C PHE A 282 -10.75 -35.94 27.56
N SER A 283 -11.56 -35.13 26.87
CA SER A 283 -13.03 -35.33 26.81
C SER A 283 -13.57 -35.72 25.43
N ILE A 284 -12.83 -36.56 24.69
CA ILE A 284 -13.41 -37.35 23.59
C ILE A 284 -12.91 -38.79 23.72
N VAL A 285 -13.64 -39.58 24.52
CA VAL A 285 -13.76 -41.05 24.41
C VAL A 285 -15.24 -41.37 24.49
#